data_AF-A0ABD0QJ73-F1
#
_entry.id   AF-A0ABD0QJ73-F1
#
_cell.length_a   1.000
_cell.length_b   1.000
_cell.length_c   1.000
_cell.angle_alpha   90.00
_cell.angle_beta   90.00
_cell.angle_gamma   90.00
#
_symmetry.space_group_name_H-M   'P 1'
#
loop_
_entity.id
_entity.type
_entity.pdbx_description
1 polymer ?
#
loop_
_entity_poly.entity_id
_entity_poly.type
_entity_poly.pdbx_seq_one_letter_code
_entity_poly.pdbx_strand_id
1 'polypeptide(L)'
;AHPKRKVEDVRPIFWASRPKSYIYRTQDWDDFPNGRWGNSSSPAFGELTDYYLFYLKSKSPKEALLQMWGEELMNEESVYEVFTNYITGQTNHNGHK
;
A
#
# COMPACT_ATOMS: atom_id res chain seq x y z
N ALA A 1 -20.41 -1.81 -4.25
CA ALA A 1 -19.38 -2.79 -4.67
C ALA A 1 -19.42 -2.94 -6.18
N HIS A 2 -18.27 -3.09 -6.85
CA HIS A 2 -18.22 -3.19 -8.32
C HIS A 2 -18.96 -4.46 -8.78
N PRO A 3 -19.96 -4.37 -9.69
CA PRO A 3 -20.81 -5.51 -10.03
C PRO A 3 -20.05 -6.76 -10.50
N LYS A 4 -18.89 -6.57 -11.16
CA LYS A 4 -18.03 -7.67 -11.65
C LYS A 4 -17.31 -8.46 -10.55
N ARG A 5 -17.22 -7.94 -9.31
CA ARG A 5 -16.43 -8.53 -8.21
C ARG A 5 -17.26 -9.23 -7.14
N LYS A 6 -18.53 -9.51 -7.41
CA LYS A 6 -19.46 -10.06 -6.41
C LYS A 6 -19.02 -11.42 -5.86
N VAL A 7 -18.30 -12.20 -6.66
CA VAL A 7 -17.87 -13.57 -6.34
C VAL A 7 -16.40 -13.65 -5.91
N GLU A 8 -15.72 -12.50 -5.79
CA GLU A 8 -14.32 -12.43 -5.40
C GLU A 8 -14.17 -12.68 -3.89
N ASP A 9 -13.62 -13.83 -3.50
CA ASP A 9 -13.44 -14.22 -2.09
C ASP A 9 -11.97 -14.45 -1.68
N VAL A 10 -11.04 -14.54 -2.64
CA VAL A 10 -9.61 -14.72 -2.38
C VAL A 10 -8.76 -13.64 -3.03
N ARG A 11 -7.83 -13.09 -2.25
CA ARG A 11 -6.87 -12.06 -2.66
C ARG A 11 -5.45 -12.39 -2.19
N PRO A 12 -4.40 -11.91 -2.88
CA PRO A 12 -3.03 -12.03 -2.40
C PRO A 12 -2.78 -11.14 -1.18
N ILE A 13 -1.98 -11.63 -0.22
CA ILE A 13 -1.69 -10.93 1.04
C ILE A 13 -0.94 -9.60 0.85
N PHE A 14 -0.18 -9.45 -0.24
CA PHE A 14 0.73 -8.30 -0.47
C PHE A 14 0.03 -6.94 -0.54
N TRP A 15 -1.28 -6.92 -0.79
CA TRP A 15 -2.07 -5.68 -0.84
C TRP A 15 -2.95 -5.44 0.39
N ALA A 16 -2.77 -6.20 1.48
CA ALA A 16 -3.56 -6.04 2.70
C ALA A 16 -3.59 -4.59 3.21
N SER A 17 -2.44 -3.91 3.21
CA SER A 17 -2.34 -2.49 3.63
C SER A 17 -2.67 -1.49 2.51
N ARG A 18 -2.92 -1.95 1.27
CA ARG A 18 -3.15 -1.11 0.08
C ARG A 18 -4.32 -1.63 -0.78
N PRO A 19 -5.55 -1.78 -0.22
CA PRO A 19 -6.68 -2.37 -0.95
C PRO A 19 -7.09 -1.58 -2.20
N LYS A 20 -6.98 -0.23 -2.16
CA LYS A 20 -7.27 0.61 -3.33
C LYS A 20 -6.33 0.35 -4.51
N SER A 21 -5.05 0.11 -4.23
CA SER A 21 -4.05 -0.22 -5.26
C SER A 21 -4.36 -1.57 -5.90
N TYR A 22 -4.79 -2.55 -5.10
CA TYR A 22 -5.23 -3.84 -5.63
C TYR A 22 -6.42 -3.69 -6.58
N ILE A 23 -7.48 -2.98 -6.16
CA ILE A 23 -8.67 -2.76 -6.99
C ILE A 23 -8.31 -2.07 -8.30
N TYR A 24 -7.47 -1.03 -8.25
CA TYR A 24 -6.99 -0.32 -9.45
C TYR A 24 -6.25 -1.26 -10.41
N ARG A 25 -5.26 -2.00 -9.92
CA ARG A 25 -4.41 -2.88 -10.76
C ARG A 25 -5.14 -4.10 -11.34
N THR A 26 -6.33 -4.41 -10.83
CA THR A 26 -7.17 -5.54 -11.26
C THR A 26 -8.51 -5.06 -11.82
N GLN A 27 -8.70 -3.76 -12.06
CA GLN A 27 -9.99 -3.22 -12.52
C GLN A 27 -10.39 -3.72 -13.92
N ASP A 28 -9.38 -4.00 -14.75
CA ASP A 28 -9.53 -4.46 -16.13
C ASP A 28 -9.58 -5.98 -16.26
N TRP A 29 -9.63 -6.71 -15.13
CA TRP A 29 -9.85 -8.15 -15.16
C TRP A 29 -11.29 -8.48 -15.53
N ASP A 30 -11.46 -9.45 -16.43
CA ASP A 30 -12.78 -9.95 -16.83
C ASP A 30 -13.40 -10.81 -15.72
N ASP A 31 -12.60 -11.72 -15.13
CA ASP A 31 -13.00 -12.62 -14.06
C ASP A 31 -12.13 -12.47 -12.80
N PHE A 32 -12.73 -12.71 -11.64
CA PHE A 32 -12.08 -12.62 -10.33
C PHE A 32 -12.04 -13.98 -9.62
N PRO A 33 -10.94 -14.32 -8.91
CA PRO A 33 -10.82 -15.61 -8.23
C PRO A 33 -11.91 -15.84 -7.18
N ASN A 34 -12.50 -17.04 -7.23
CA ASN A 34 -13.43 -17.58 -6.24
C ASN A 34 -12.93 -18.95 -5.74
N GLY A 35 -12.75 -19.14 -4.44
CA GLY A 35 -12.28 -20.37 -3.83
C GLY A 35 -10.76 -20.47 -3.70
N ARG A 36 -10.05 -21.06 -4.67
CA ARG A 36 -8.58 -21.26 -4.59
C ARG A 36 -7.86 -20.36 -5.58
N TRP A 37 -6.89 -19.58 -5.07
CA TRP A 37 -5.95 -18.86 -5.92
C TRP A 37 -5.11 -19.87 -6.72
N GLY A 38 -5.33 -19.98 -8.04
CA GLY A 38 -4.51 -20.84 -8.92
C GLY A 38 -5.24 -21.69 -9.97
N ASN A 39 -6.57 -21.77 -10.00
CA ASN A 39 -7.31 -22.37 -11.13
C ASN A 39 -7.76 -21.31 -12.16
N SER A 40 -7.03 -20.21 -12.24
CA SER A 40 -7.47 -19.03 -12.96
C SER A 40 -6.39 -18.64 -13.95
N SER A 41 -6.72 -18.69 -15.24
CA SER A 41 -5.99 -18.09 -16.37
C SER A 41 -6.00 -16.56 -16.26
N SER A 42 -5.70 -16.02 -15.08
CA SER A 42 -5.84 -14.61 -14.76
C SER A 42 -4.80 -13.80 -15.52
N PRO A 43 -5.18 -12.67 -16.13
CA PRO A 43 -4.25 -11.77 -16.80
C PRO A 43 -3.14 -11.30 -15.87
N ALA A 44 -2.04 -10.81 -16.45
CA ALA A 44 -1.01 -10.10 -15.70
C ALA A 44 -1.64 -8.92 -14.93
N PHE A 45 -1.13 -8.63 -13.73
CA PHE A 45 -1.52 -7.43 -12.99
C PHE A 45 -1.10 -6.19 -13.78
N GLY A 46 -2.00 -5.21 -13.95
CA GLY A 46 -1.64 -3.94 -14.60
C GLY A 46 -0.49 -3.26 -13.85
N GLU A 47 0.37 -2.53 -14.57
CA GLU A 47 1.44 -1.76 -13.92
C GLU A 47 0.88 -0.56 -13.15
N LEU A 48 1.58 -0.15 -12.09
CA LEU A 48 1.25 1.08 -11.37
C LEU A 48 2.17 2.21 -11.84
N THR A 49 1.82 2.85 -12.95
CA THR A 49 2.58 3.96 -13.54
C THR A 49 2.23 5.30 -12.89
N ASP A 50 0.96 5.51 -12.51
CA ASP A 50 0.46 6.79 -12.01
C ASP A 50 0.37 6.81 -10.47
N TYR A 51 1.51 6.79 -9.79
CA TYR A 51 1.58 6.85 -8.32
C TYR A 51 1.02 8.15 -7.71
N TYR A 52 0.84 9.20 -8.52
CA TYR A 52 0.27 10.49 -8.14
C TYR A 52 -1.28 10.51 -8.12
N LEU A 53 -1.94 9.42 -8.52
CA LEU A 53 -3.39 9.30 -8.42
C LEU A 53 -3.85 9.62 -7.00
N PHE A 54 -4.79 10.55 -6.86
CA PHE A 54 -5.17 11.17 -5.58
C PHE A 54 -5.60 10.17 -4.49
N TYR A 55 -6.03 8.97 -4.89
CA TYR A 55 -6.44 7.89 -3.98
C TYR A 55 -5.31 6.91 -3.60
N LEU A 56 -4.10 7.06 -4.18
CA LEU A 56 -2.90 6.29 -3.89
C LEU A 56 -1.79 7.09 -3.18
N LYS A 57 -1.92 8.42 -3.17
CA LYS A 57 -1.03 9.32 -2.43
C LYS A 57 -1.23 9.17 -0.92
N SER A 58 -0.15 9.40 -0.15
CA SER A 58 -0.26 9.59 1.30
C SER A 58 -1.23 10.73 1.61
N LYS A 59 -2.03 10.57 2.67
CA LYS A 59 -2.93 11.63 3.16
C LYS A 59 -2.16 12.78 3.83
N SER A 60 -0.94 12.51 4.29
CA SER A 60 -0.14 13.47 5.02
C SER A 60 0.60 14.42 4.05
N PRO A 61 0.71 15.72 4.39
CA PRO A 61 1.52 16.67 3.63
C PRO A 61 3.01 16.33 3.75
N LYS A 62 3.83 16.84 2.82
CA LYS A 62 5.26 16.54 2.74
C LYS A 62 5.98 16.94 4.02
N GLU A 63 5.63 18.09 4.58
CA GLU A 63 6.24 18.67 5.77
C GLU A 63 6.02 17.76 7.00
N ALA A 64 4.81 17.20 7.15
CA ALA A 64 4.53 16.24 8.20
C ALA A 64 5.30 14.92 8.01
N LEU A 65 5.45 14.46 6.76
CA LEU A 65 6.23 13.25 6.47
C LEU A 65 7.71 13.43 6.82
N LEU A 66 8.30 14.60 6.50
CA LEU A 66 9.68 14.92 6.87
C LEU A 66 9.87 14.97 8.39
N GLN A 67 8.90 15.54 9.12
CA GLN A 67 8.92 15.58 10.59
C GLN A 67 8.87 14.20 11.24
N MET A 68 8.17 13.25 10.63
CA MET A 68 8.03 11.87 11.13
C MET A 68 9.22 10.98 10.72
N TRP A 69 9.66 11.08 9.46
CA TRP A 69 10.67 10.18 8.87
C TRP A 69 12.10 10.69 8.94
N GLY A 70 12.29 11.97 9.29
CA GLY A 70 13.57 12.65 9.29
C GLY A 70 13.72 13.59 8.08
N GLU A 71 14.22 14.80 8.34
CA GLU A 71 14.55 15.77 7.29
C GLU A 71 15.81 15.36 6.52
N GLU A 72 16.74 14.69 7.20
CA GLU A 72 17.98 14.14 6.64
C GLU A 72 18.21 12.72 7.16
N LEU A 73 18.73 11.84 6.30
CA LEU A 73 19.08 10.46 6.66
C LEU A 73 20.60 10.31 6.61
N MET A 74 21.21 10.06 7.77
CA MET A 74 22.67 10.04 7.89
C MET A 74 23.25 8.66 7.56
N ASN A 75 22.52 7.60 7.91
CA ASN A 75 22.92 6.20 7.72
C ASN A 75 21.69 5.29 7.63
N GLU A 76 21.90 4.00 7.45
CA GLU A 76 20.82 3.01 7.39
C GLU A 76 20.05 2.89 8.71
N GLU A 77 20.70 3.12 9.85
CA GLU A 77 20.06 3.07 11.18
C GLU A 77 18.97 4.12 11.30
N SER A 78 19.14 5.29 10.66
CA SER A 78 18.11 6.33 10.58
C SER A 78 16.81 5.80 9.97
N VAL A 79 16.91 4.88 9.00
CA VAL A 79 15.74 4.22 8.39
C VAL A 79 15.15 3.18 9.35
N TYR A 80 15.99 2.38 10.01
CA TYR A 80 15.55 1.33 10.93
C TYR A 80 14.76 1.90 12.13
N GLU A 81 15.17 3.06 12.63
CA GLU A 81 14.50 3.76 13.72
C GLU A 81 13.07 4.19 13.35
N VAL A 82 12.85 4.66 12.11
CA VAL A 82 11.51 5.05 11.63
C VAL A 82 10.53 3.87 11.69
N PHE A 83 10.96 2.69 11.24
CA PHE A 83 10.12 1.48 11.34
C PHE A 83 9.87 1.07 12.80
N THR A 84 10.89 1.20 13.65
CA THR A 84 10.79 0.88 15.08
C THR A 84 9.78 1.80 15.78
N ASN A 85 9.86 3.11 15.55
CA ASN A 85 8.94 4.11 16.10
C ASN A 85 7.51 3.88 15.61
N TYR A 86 7.33 3.56 14.32
CA TYR A 86 6.02 3.23 13.76
C TYR A 86 5.38 1.99 14.42
N ILE A 87 6.16 0.91 14.64
CA ILE A 87 5.66 -0.33 15.25
C ILE A 87 5.37 -0.14 16.75
N THR A 88 6.24 0.59 17.46
CA THR A 88 6.13 0.80 18.92
C THR A 88 5.18 1.93 19.31
N GLY A 89 4.88 2.85 18.38
CA GLY A 89 4.09 4.05 18.64
C GLY A 89 4.81 5.11 19.49
N GLN A 90 6.13 4.99 19.63
CA GLN A 90 6.99 5.97 20.31
C GLN A 90 7.26 7.17 19.43
N THR A 91 7.56 8.31 20.05
CA THR A 91 7.97 9.51 19.33
C THR A 91 9.44 9.41 18.91
N ASN A 92 9.76 9.93 17.74
CA ASN A 92 11.13 10.14 17.30
C ASN A 92 11.85 11.18 18.18
N HIS A 93 13.15 11.38 17.94
CA HIS A 93 13.98 12.34 18.66
C HIS A 93 13.46 13.80 18.68
N ASN A 94 12.59 14.17 17.74
CA ASN A 94 12.00 15.51 17.61
C ASN A 94 10.58 15.59 18.22
N GLY A 95 10.13 14.53 18.89
CA GLY A 95 8.83 14.49 19.56
C GLY A 95 7.63 14.17 18.65
N HIS A 96 7.87 13.73 17.41
CA HIS A 96 6.80 13.35 16.47
C HIS A 96 6.58 11.84 16.46
N LYS A 97 5.31 11.41 16.44
CA LYS A 97 4.93 10.00 16.29
C LYS A 97 4.91 9.57 14.83
#